data_AF-A0A7Y3A7T9-F1
#
_entry.id   AF-A0A7Y3A7T9-F1
#
_cell.length_a   1.000
_cell.length_b   1.000
_cell.length_c   1.000
_cell.angle_alpha   90.00
_cell.angle_beta   90.00
_cell.angle_gamma   90.00
#
_symmetry.space_group_name_H-M   'P 1'
#
loop_
_entity.id
_entity.type
_entity.pdbx_description
1 polymer ?
#
loop_
_entity_poly.entity_id
_entity_poly.type
_entity_poly.pdbx_seq_one_letter_code
_entity_poly.pdbx_strand_id
1 'polypeptide(L)'
;MTIARIPFIRKFRLKLYQIGEDVVITSKEIRNRPLSFHLKAVSTTIGAWVTRFLTVNFIILALVEMDFEFMSQFLLYARSQTMYVITQFSPTPGGSGVMELLFSGFFSDYISKGIGSIGALLWRLITYYPYLIIGVIIIPNWIRRVIKQRSH
;
A
#
# COMPACT_ATOMS: atom_id res chain seq x y z
N MET A 1 -16.67 -25.30 -0.16
CA MET A 1 -17.04 -25.79 1.20
C MET A 1 -16.37 -27.12 1.61
N THR A 2 -15.59 -27.76 0.75
CA THR A 2 -14.87 -29.03 1.04
C THR A 2 -13.62 -28.86 1.90
N ILE A 3 -13.08 -27.62 1.98
CA ILE A 3 -11.81 -27.27 2.65
C ILE A 3 -11.93 -27.35 4.20
N ALA A 4 -13.13 -27.24 4.77
CA ALA A 4 -13.35 -27.29 6.21
C ALA A 4 -13.32 -28.71 6.82
N ARG A 5 -12.97 -29.74 6.05
CA ARG A 5 -12.77 -31.12 6.53
C ARG A 5 -11.39 -31.37 7.11
N ILE A 6 -10.43 -30.45 6.95
CA ILE A 6 -9.07 -30.59 7.50
C ILE A 6 -9.13 -30.43 9.03
N PRO A 7 -8.58 -31.38 9.82
CA PRO A 7 -8.75 -31.44 11.27
C PRO A 7 -8.27 -30.18 12.00
N PHE A 8 -7.20 -29.54 11.52
CA PHE A 8 -6.63 -28.32 12.11
C PHE A 8 -7.52 -27.08 11.97
N ILE A 9 -8.36 -27.02 10.93
CA ILE A 9 -9.19 -25.85 10.58
C ILE A 9 -10.61 -26.01 11.15
N ARG A 10 -10.96 -27.20 11.67
CA ARG A 10 -12.30 -27.53 12.18
C ARG A 10 -12.77 -26.58 13.28
N LYS A 11 -11.87 -26.08 14.13
CA LYS A 11 -12.19 -25.08 15.18
C LYS A 11 -12.62 -23.71 14.63
N PHE A 12 -12.21 -23.37 13.41
CA PHE A 12 -12.58 -22.11 12.75
C PHE A 12 -13.72 -22.26 11.76
N ARG A 13 -14.33 -23.46 11.66
CA ARG A 13 -15.36 -23.76 10.66
C ARG A 13 -16.53 -22.78 10.69
N LEU A 14 -17.01 -22.42 11.88
CA LEU A 14 -18.09 -21.43 12.03
C LEU A 14 -17.69 -20.05 11.52
N LYS A 15 -16.47 -19.58 11.86
CA LYS A 15 -15.94 -18.29 11.39
C LYS A 15 -15.73 -18.28 9.87
N LEU A 16 -15.24 -19.38 9.30
CA LEU A 16 -15.08 -19.53 7.85
C LEU A 16 -16.41 -19.55 7.12
N TYR A 17 -17.44 -20.16 7.73
CA TYR A 17 -18.79 -20.14 7.18
C TYR A 17 -19.34 -18.71 7.14
N GLN A 18 -19.23 -17.98 8.25
CA GLN A 18 -19.63 -16.57 8.35
C GLN A 18 -18.90 -15.70 7.30
N ILE A 19 -17.58 -15.79 7.21
CA ILE A 19 -16.80 -15.05 6.20
C ILE A 19 -17.28 -15.40 4.78
N GLY A 20 -17.59 -16.68 4.52
CA GLY A 20 -18.12 -17.10 3.23
C GLY A 20 -19.49 -16.48 2.91
N GLU A 21 -20.41 -16.50 3.87
CA GLU A 21 -21.71 -15.83 3.73
C GLU A 21 -21.56 -14.32 3.55
N ASP A 22 -20.72 -13.68 4.35
CA ASP A 22 -20.44 -12.24 4.26
C ASP A 22 -19.90 -11.87 2.88
N VAL A 23 -19.00 -12.68 2.31
CA VAL A 23 -18.48 -12.49 0.95
C VAL A 23 -19.60 -12.59 -0.08
N VAL A 24 -20.51 -13.58 0.04
CA VAL A 24 -21.66 -13.74 -0.88
C VAL A 24 -22.63 -12.57 -0.77
N ILE A 25 -22.97 -12.15 0.46
CA ILE A 25 -23.87 -11.02 0.73
C ILE A 25 -23.27 -9.73 0.17
N THR A 26 -22.01 -9.44 0.53
CA THR A 26 -21.29 -8.26 0.06
C THR A 26 -21.15 -8.24 -1.47
N SER A 27 -20.92 -9.40 -2.11
CA SER A 27 -20.84 -9.48 -3.56
C SER A 27 -22.18 -9.13 -4.23
N LYS A 28 -23.30 -9.60 -3.66
CA LYS A 28 -24.64 -9.24 -4.14
C LYS A 28 -24.90 -7.75 -3.96
N GLU A 29 -24.50 -7.19 -2.82
CA GLU A 29 -24.66 -5.76 -2.53
C GLU A 29 -23.84 -4.90 -3.49
N ILE A 30 -22.55 -5.20 -3.67
CA ILE A 30 -21.65 -4.50 -4.60
C ILE A 30 -22.19 -4.58 -6.02
N ARG A 31 -22.70 -5.74 -6.46
CA ARG A 31 -23.28 -5.90 -7.81
C ARG A 31 -24.50 -5.00 -8.05
N ASN A 32 -25.27 -4.72 -7.02
CA ASN A 32 -26.46 -3.88 -7.10
C ASN A 32 -26.15 -2.38 -6.91
N ARG A 33 -24.87 -1.99 -6.74
CA ARG A 33 -24.48 -0.58 -6.67
C ARG A 33 -24.52 0.08 -8.05
N PRO A 34 -24.80 1.40 -8.11
CA PRO A 34 -24.84 2.11 -9.38
C PRO A 34 -23.45 2.17 -10.04
N LEU A 35 -23.38 2.31 -11.36
CA LEU A 35 -22.12 2.43 -12.10
C LEU A 35 -21.22 3.57 -11.57
N SER A 36 -21.82 4.67 -11.09
CA SER A 36 -21.10 5.78 -10.46
C SER A 36 -20.28 5.36 -9.25
N PHE A 37 -20.76 4.39 -8.45
CA PHE A 37 -20.02 3.84 -7.34
C PHE A 37 -18.77 3.09 -7.82
N HIS A 38 -18.92 2.25 -8.84
CA HIS A 38 -17.81 1.49 -9.41
C HIS A 38 -16.77 2.40 -10.04
N LEU A 39 -17.20 3.37 -10.86
CA LEU A 39 -16.31 4.34 -11.48
C LEU A 39 -15.55 5.17 -10.44
N LYS A 40 -16.23 5.62 -9.38
CA LYS A 40 -15.58 6.33 -8.27
C LYS A 40 -14.58 5.46 -7.52
N ALA A 41 -14.92 4.21 -7.25
CA ALA A 41 -14.01 3.29 -6.57
C ALA A 41 -12.76 3.01 -7.41
N VAL A 42 -12.93 2.76 -8.71
CA VAL A 42 -11.84 2.53 -9.66
C VAL A 42 -10.96 3.77 -9.80
N SER A 43 -11.55 4.95 -10.04
CA SER A 43 -10.77 6.18 -10.20
C SER A 43 -10.02 6.57 -8.94
N THR A 44 -10.64 6.42 -7.76
CA THR A 44 -9.98 6.67 -6.48
C THR A 44 -8.81 5.71 -6.26
N THR A 45 -8.98 4.44 -6.62
CA THR A 45 -7.92 3.44 -6.51
C THR A 45 -6.76 3.75 -7.45
N ILE A 46 -7.05 4.01 -8.74
CA ILE A 46 -6.04 4.39 -9.72
C ILE A 46 -5.30 5.65 -9.26
N GLY A 47 -6.02 6.68 -8.83
CA GLY A 47 -5.44 7.93 -8.33
C GLY A 47 -4.52 7.68 -7.13
N ALA A 48 -4.95 6.88 -6.14
CA ALA A 48 -4.14 6.54 -4.99
C ALA A 48 -2.83 5.83 -5.38
N TRP A 49 -2.89 4.88 -6.33
CA TRP A 49 -1.70 4.19 -6.83
C TRP A 49 -0.78 5.11 -7.64
N VAL A 50 -1.35 5.94 -8.53
CA VAL A 50 -0.58 6.90 -9.32
C VAL A 50 0.15 7.89 -8.41
N THR A 51 -0.53 8.50 -7.45
CA THR A 51 0.09 9.42 -6.47
C THR A 51 1.17 8.73 -5.64
N ARG A 52 0.92 7.48 -5.20
CA ARG A 52 1.91 6.70 -4.45
C ARG A 52 3.21 6.52 -5.23
N PHE A 53 3.14 6.19 -6.51
CA PHE A 53 4.34 5.98 -7.33
C PHE A 53 4.99 7.29 -7.78
N LEU A 54 4.20 8.32 -8.09
CA LEU A 54 4.70 9.67 -8.40
C LEU A 54 5.51 10.28 -7.24
N THR A 55 5.21 9.89 -6.00
CA THR A 55 5.97 10.33 -4.82
C THR A 55 7.47 10.09 -4.99
N VAL A 56 7.89 8.98 -5.59
CA VAL A 56 9.31 8.69 -5.83
C VAL A 56 9.90 9.67 -6.85
N ASN A 57 9.17 9.96 -7.93
CA ASN A 57 9.63 10.94 -8.93
C ASN A 57 9.86 12.32 -8.31
N PHE A 58 8.92 12.79 -7.49
CA PHE A 58 9.04 14.08 -6.81
C PHE A 58 10.20 14.12 -5.81
N ILE A 59 10.46 13.02 -5.09
CA ILE A 59 11.62 12.95 -4.19
C ILE A 59 12.92 13.05 -4.97
N ILE A 60 13.03 12.38 -6.11
CA ILE A 60 14.25 12.39 -6.92
C ILE A 60 14.46 13.76 -7.56
N LEU A 61 13.40 14.36 -8.11
CA LEU A 61 13.42 15.75 -8.59
C LEU A 61 13.78 16.77 -7.51
N ALA A 62 13.44 16.50 -6.25
CA ALA A 62 13.78 17.39 -5.13
C ALA A 62 15.24 17.22 -4.64
N LEU A 63 15.88 16.09 -4.93
CA LEU A 63 17.23 15.76 -4.49
C LEU A 63 18.30 15.98 -5.57
N VAL A 64 17.91 15.95 -6.84
CA VAL A 64 18.82 16.04 -7.98
C VAL A 64 18.19 16.94 -9.03
N GLU A 65 18.99 17.85 -9.59
CA GLU A 65 18.60 18.62 -10.77
C GLU A 65 18.49 17.66 -11.97
N MET A 66 17.25 17.37 -12.37
CA MET A 66 16.94 16.52 -13.51
C MET A 66 15.93 17.22 -14.40
N ASP A 67 16.10 17.08 -15.71
CA ASP A 67 15.19 17.68 -16.67
C ASP A 67 13.77 17.11 -16.56
N PHE A 68 12.77 17.97 -16.74
CA PHE A 68 11.35 17.60 -16.73
C PHE A 68 10.90 16.87 -18.02
N GLU A 69 11.81 16.17 -18.68
CA GLU A 69 11.50 15.45 -19.91
C GLU A 69 10.55 14.29 -19.62
N PHE A 70 9.43 14.22 -20.34
CA PHE A 70 8.38 13.22 -20.11
C PHE A 70 8.91 11.78 -20.09
N MET A 71 9.83 11.44 -21.01
CA MET A 71 10.39 10.09 -21.10
C MET A 71 11.21 9.72 -19.87
N SER A 72 12.02 10.65 -19.36
CA SER A 72 12.82 10.44 -18.14
C SER A 72 11.93 10.22 -16.91
N GLN A 73 10.88 11.04 -16.76
CA GLN A 73 9.93 10.94 -15.65
C GLN A 73 9.10 9.66 -15.74
N PHE A 74 8.72 9.24 -16.94
CA PHE A 74 8.01 8.00 -17.17
C PHE A 74 8.88 6.76 -16.88
N LEU A 75 10.15 6.79 -17.27
CA LEU A 75 11.11 5.72 -16.95
C LEU A 75 11.31 5.59 -15.44
N LEU A 76 11.44 6.73 -14.75
CA LEU A 76 11.57 6.79 -13.30
C LEU A 76 10.34 6.21 -12.60
N TYR A 77 9.15 6.58 -13.09
CA TYR A 77 7.88 6.03 -12.65
C TYR A 77 7.83 4.50 -12.81
N ALA A 78 8.19 3.98 -13.99
CA ALA A 78 8.19 2.54 -14.28
C ALA A 78 9.20 1.76 -13.41
N ARG A 79 10.39 2.35 -13.14
CA ARG A 79 11.38 1.79 -12.21
C ARG A 79 10.81 1.71 -10.80
N SER A 80 10.11 2.74 -10.33
CA SER A 80 9.47 2.75 -9.01
C SER A 80 8.42 1.64 -8.84
N GLN A 81 7.65 1.35 -9.89
CA GLN A 81 6.68 0.26 -9.90
C GLN A 81 7.37 -1.11 -9.84
N THR A 82 8.40 -1.31 -10.67
CA THR A 82 9.20 -2.55 -10.68
C THR A 82 9.84 -2.80 -9.31
N MET A 83 10.45 -1.77 -8.72
CA MET A 83 11.04 -1.83 -7.37
C MET A 83 9.99 -2.24 -6.32
N TYR A 84 8.79 -1.66 -6.38
CA TYR A 84 7.71 -2.00 -5.47
C TYR A 84 7.29 -3.47 -5.58
N VAL A 85 7.10 -3.97 -6.80
CA VAL A 85 6.74 -5.37 -7.06
C VAL A 85 7.82 -6.31 -6.51
N ILE A 86 9.10 -6.05 -6.81
CA ILE A 86 10.21 -6.87 -6.30
C ILE A 86 10.22 -6.90 -4.78
N THR A 87 9.94 -5.76 -4.14
CA THR A 87 9.96 -5.71 -2.67
C THR A 87 8.82 -6.50 -2.04
N GLN A 88 7.66 -6.64 -2.70
CA GLN A 88 6.57 -7.49 -2.18
C GLN A 88 6.98 -8.97 -2.05
N PHE A 89 7.93 -9.42 -2.86
CA PHE A 89 8.47 -10.77 -2.81
C PHE A 89 9.76 -10.89 -1.98
N SER A 90 10.24 -9.79 -1.40
CA SER A 90 11.43 -9.80 -0.57
C SER A 90 11.14 -10.46 0.79
N PRO A 91 11.95 -11.44 1.24
CA PRO A 91 11.71 -12.16 2.48
C PRO A 91 12.00 -11.35 3.75
N THR A 92 12.45 -10.09 3.65
CA THR A 92 12.77 -9.25 4.81
C THR A 92 11.53 -8.54 5.37
N PRO A 93 11.06 -8.85 6.59
CA PRO A 93 9.98 -8.12 7.23
C PRO A 93 10.45 -6.68 7.53
N GLY A 94 9.72 -5.68 7.05
CA GLY A 94 10.10 -4.27 7.20
C GLY A 94 11.17 -3.76 6.21
N GLY A 95 11.75 -4.64 5.39
CA GLY A 95 12.42 -4.31 4.13
C GLY A 95 13.60 -3.35 4.18
N SER A 96 14.14 -2.99 5.35
CA SER A 96 14.90 -1.73 5.47
C SER A 96 16.22 -1.75 4.69
N GLY A 97 17.00 -2.83 4.79
CA GLY A 97 18.26 -2.98 4.06
C GLY A 97 18.08 -3.33 2.58
N VAL A 98 17.12 -4.20 2.26
CA VAL A 98 16.83 -4.58 0.86
C VAL A 98 16.29 -3.39 0.07
N MET A 99 15.44 -2.56 0.67
CA MET A 99 14.91 -1.36 0.02
C MET A 99 15.98 -0.30 -0.24
N GLU A 100 16.95 -0.12 0.64
CA GLU A 100 18.04 0.84 0.41
C GLU A 100 18.96 0.36 -0.71
N LEU A 101 19.24 -0.94 -0.75
CA LEU A 101 19.95 -1.57 -1.86
C LEU A 101 19.18 -1.44 -3.18
N LEU A 102 17.87 -1.71 -3.17
CA LEU A 102 17.03 -1.60 -4.36
C LEU A 102 16.90 -0.15 -4.82
N PHE A 103 16.74 0.81 -3.90
CA PHE A 103 16.63 2.22 -4.25
C PHE A 103 17.95 2.73 -4.87
N SER A 104 19.08 2.48 -4.21
CA SER A 104 20.40 2.84 -4.74
C SER A 104 20.72 2.10 -6.05
N GLY A 105 20.25 0.87 -6.24
CA GLY A 105 20.42 0.11 -7.47
C GLY A 105 19.58 0.65 -8.63
N PHE A 106 18.27 0.78 -8.44
CA PHE A 106 17.31 1.23 -9.47
C PHE A 106 17.51 2.70 -9.87
N PHE A 107 18.02 3.53 -8.96
CA PHE A 107 18.24 4.96 -9.19
C PHE A 107 19.71 5.35 -9.22
N SER A 108 20.63 4.38 -9.36
CA SER A 108 22.08 4.62 -9.44
C SER A 108 22.47 5.57 -10.57
N ASP A 109 21.75 5.53 -11.69
CA ASP A 109 21.96 6.42 -12.85
C ASP A 109 21.62 7.89 -12.55
N TYR A 110 20.79 8.13 -11.53
CA TYR A 110 20.26 9.45 -11.18
C TYR A 110 20.87 10.01 -9.89
N ILE A 111 21.30 9.14 -8.98
CA ILE A 111 21.62 9.53 -7.61
C ILE A 111 22.93 8.87 -7.16
N SER A 112 23.84 9.66 -6.60
CA SER A 112 25.06 9.14 -5.97
C SER A 112 24.70 8.28 -4.74
N LYS A 113 25.53 7.27 -4.40
CA LYS A 113 25.23 6.32 -3.32
C LYS A 113 24.84 6.98 -1.99
N GLY A 114 25.45 8.12 -1.63
CA GLY A 114 25.14 8.85 -0.40
C GLY A 114 23.76 9.54 -0.42
N ILE A 115 23.32 10.06 -1.57
CA ILE A 115 22.02 10.72 -1.72
C ILE A 115 20.90 9.66 -1.83
N GLY A 116 21.21 8.46 -2.34
CA GLY A 116 20.25 7.35 -2.48
C GLY A 116 19.65 6.91 -1.14
N SER A 117 20.47 6.81 -0.09
CA SER A 117 20.01 6.48 1.27
C SER A 117 19.06 7.54 1.83
N ILE A 118 19.35 8.82 1.57
CA ILE A 118 18.51 9.95 1.98
C ILE A 118 17.17 9.91 1.25
N GLY A 119 17.18 9.66 -0.07
CA GLY A 119 15.97 9.50 -0.86
C GLY A 119 15.08 8.34 -0.40
N ALA A 120 15.68 7.20 -0.07
CA ALA A 120 14.96 6.05 0.49
C ALA A 120 14.31 6.37 1.85
N LEU A 121 15.00 7.13 2.71
CA LEU A 121 14.48 7.55 4.00
C LEU A 121 13.32 8.56 3.87
N LEU A 122 13.46 9.56 2.98
CA LEU A 122 12.39 10.52 2.68
C LEU A 122 11.16 9.82 2.09
N TRP A 123 11.37 8.84 1.20
CA TRP A 123 10.27 8.06 0.65
C TRP A 123 9.53 7.29 1.73
N ARG A 124 10.23 6.75 2.74
CA ARG A 124 9.61 6.10 3.90
C ARG A 124 8.82 7.08 4.77
N LEU A 125 9.41 8.25 5.04
CA LEU A 125 8.79 9.31 5.83
C LEU A 125 7.47 9.78 5.21
N ILE A 126 7.37 9.82 3.88
CA ILE A 126 6.17 10.26 3.18
C ILE A 126 5.18 9.09 2.97
N THR A 127 5.67 7.89 2.66
CA THR A 127 4.80 6.79 2.20
C THR A 127 4.33 5.87 3.33
N TYR A 128 5.05 5.79 4.46
CA TYR A 128 4.75 4.81 5.53
C TYR A 128 4.34 5.48 6.82
N TYR A 129 5.07 6.50 7.26
CA TYR A 129 4.82 7.10 8.58
C TYR A 129 3.54 7.93 8.71
N PRO A 130 3.00 8.61 7.69
CA PRO A 130 1.75 9.36 7.85
C PRO A 130 0.59 8.42 8.18
N TYR A 131 0.55 7.23 7.58
CA TYR A 131 -0.45 6.21 7.88
C TYR A 131 -0.35 5.70 9.31
N LEU A 132 0.87 5.53 9.84
CA LEU A 132 1.07 5.14 11.24
C LEU A 132 0.61 6.23 12.21
N ILE A 133 0.99 7.49 11.95
CA ILE A 133 0.59 8.64 12.78
C ILE A 133 -0.94 8.76 12.79
N ILE A 134 -1.58 8.69 11.62
CA ILE A 134 -3.04 8.70 11.51
C ILE A 134 -3.66 7.53 12.28
N GLY A 135 -3.09 6.33 12.16
CA GLY A 135 -3.55 5.14 12.89
C GLY A 135 -3.50 5.32 14.41
N VAL A 136 -2.40 5.86 14.93
CA VAL A 136 -2.23 6.14 16.37
C VAL A 136 -3.27 7.13 16.89
N ILE A 137 -3.73 8.07 16.06
CA ILE A 137 -4.75 9.05 16.46
C ILE A 137 -6.17 8.47 16.32
N ILE A 138 -6.47 7.79 15.20
CA ILE A 138 -7.83 7.33 14.89
C ILE A 138 -8.21 6.11 15.74
N ILE A 139 -7.33 5.12 15.86
CA ILE A 139 -7.67 3.82 16.47
C ILE A 139 -8.11 3.97 17.93
N PRO A 140 -7.39 4.68 18.82
CA PRO A 140 -7.80 4.81 20.21
C PRO A 140 -9.13 5.55 20.36
N ASN A 141 -9.36 6.58 19.53
CA ASN A 141 -10.61 7.34 19.54
C ASN A 141 -11.79 6.50 19.08
N TRP A 142 -11.61 5.67 18.05
CA TRP A 142 -12.62 4.74 17.59
C TRP A 142 -12.92 3.64 18.62
N ILE A 143 -11.89 3.03 19.22
CA ILE A 143 -12.05 2.01 20.26
C ILE A 143 -12.82 2.56 21.46
N ARG A 144 -12.47 3.75 21.96
CA ARG A 144 -13.18 4.40 23.07
C ARG A 144 -14.66 4.59 22.76
N ARG A 145 -15.00 4.99 21.51
CA ARG A 145 -16.39 5.16 21.06
C ARG A 145 -17.15 3.84 21.04
N VAL A 146 -16.56 2.78 20.47
CA VAL A 146 -17.21 1.47 20.36
C VAL A 146 -17.44 0.82 21.73
N ILE A 147 -16.47 0.93 22.65
CA ILE A 147 -16.62 0.41 24.01
C ILE A 147 -17.74 1.13 24.76
N LYS A 148 -17.82 2.47 24.66
CA LYS A 148 -18.89 3.27 25.28
C LYS A 148 -20.28 2.92 24.74
N GLN A 149 -20.39 2.54 23.47
CA GLN A 149 -21.66 2.13 22.86
C GLN A 149 -22.12 0.73 23.30
N ARG A 150 -21.21 -0.13 23.78
CA ARG A 150 -21.56 -1.47 24.30
C ARG A 150 -21.87 -1.48 25.80
N SER A 151 -21.54 -0.42 26.53
CA SER A 151 -21.80 -0.30 27.97
C SER A 151 -23.15 0.32 28.33
N HIS A 152 -23.96 0.66 27.31
CA HIS A 152 -25.36 1.08 27.41
C HIS A 152 -26.22 0.06 26.67
#